data_AF-A0A8E2DIU6-F1
#
_entry.id   AF-A0A8E2DIU6-F1
#
_cell.length_a   1.000
_cell.length_b   1.000
_cell.length_c   1.000
_cell.angle_alpha   90.00
_cell.angle_beta   90.00
_cell.angle_gamma   90.00
#
_symmetry.space_group_name_H-M   'P 1'
#
loop_
_entity.id
_entity.type
_entity.pdbx_description
1 polymer ?
#
loop_
_entity_poly.entity_id
_entity_poly.type
_entity_poly.pdbx_seq_one_letter_code
_entity_poly.pdbx_strand_id
1 'polypeptide(L)'
;MGKFYDAIPADLAEWIVKQEVFWVATAPLSAEGHVNISPKGLRGTFHVVNENKVWYQDVTGSGSETIAHVRENGRITILFNAFEGPARICRLFGKGRVHEFGTAEYDELIPISDRMPGSRAAVVIDVHKVGTSCGFGVPKYDFVAHRPLLVNMAHGLELKEQRFASAPDDETKPTAHPGTSGAPKALKAYWATENTRSIDGLPGFSTAYLSPAIPISGVPLESICVKADPDKRQRSDNVKTEGLVRSWSILHTRDEMRLILAFLLGVIVTATPSPSTSLTKPFAVMGKFYDTIPPNLVDWVLEQEVFWVATAPLSAEGHVNVSPKGLRGCFHIVNESRVWYQDLTGSGSETIAHLKENGRITILFSAFHGPPRIVRLSLNSPAHNQPTLHAGKVHEFGTAEYEELIPVAQRIPGSRSAVVIDVHKIGTSCGYGVPLYDFVGHRPTLPTWLGGLEAKEQRFASAIDKGSPAPGTSGAPGALKAYWALKNTKSIDGLPAFSTAYVTPTVPVAGVPVEVACAKAGPAKATMHANTVADGAIRLRTLLRAREEARLVVTLLLGIVIGTTYARMLGAC
;
A
#
# COMPACT_ATOMS: atom_id res chain seq x y z
N MET A 1 23.77 8.68 0.41
CA MET A 1 23.99 7.22 0.43
C MET A 1 23.20 6.62 1.57
N GLY A 2 22.73 5.37 1.43
CA GLY A 2 22.14 4.66 2.56
C GLY A 2 23.20 4.26 3.59
N LYS A 3 22.81 4.23 4.86
CA LYS A 3 23.67 3.83 5.99
C LYS A 3 22.97 2.75 6.81
N PHE A 4 23.75 1.84 7.36
CA PHE A 4 23.26 0.82 8.29
C PHE A 4 23.82 1.06 9.68
N TYR A 5 23.02 0.71 10.68
CA TYR A 5 23.36 0.77 12.10
C TYR A 5 22.87 -0.52 12.77
N ASP A 6 23.55 -0.94 13.84
CA ASP A 6 23.16 -2.13 14.61
C ASP A 6 22.08 -1.81 15.66
N ALA A 7 21.90 -0.52 15.98
CA ALA A 7 20.89 0.00 16.88
C ALA A 7 20.30 1.32 16.35
N ILE A 8 19.17 1.75 16.91
CA ILE A 8 18.45 2.99 16.54
C ILE A 8 19.22 4.19 17.10
N PRO A 9 19.84 5.04 16.24
CA PRO A 9 20.46 6.28 16.68
C PRO A 9 19.43 7.23 17.32
N ALA A 10 19.84 8.00 18.33
CA ALA A 10 18.96 8.90 19.07
C ALA A 10 18.23 9.92 18.17
N ASP A 11 18.93 10.50 17.18
CA ASP A 11 18.35 11.45 16.22
C ASP A 11 17.30 10.79 15.31
N LEU A 12 17.46 9.49 15.01
CA LEU A 12 16.46 8.71 14.27
C LEU A 12 15.27 8.36 15.17
N ALA A 13 15.49 8.02 16.45
CA ALA A 13 14.40 7.76 17.39
C ALA A 13 13.49 8.99 17.53
N GLU A 14 14.07 10.18 17.71
CA GLU A 14 13.32 11.44 17.77
C GLU A 14 12.56 11.75 16.47
N TRP A 15 13.13 11.40 15.32
CA TRP A 15 12.49 11.61 14.03
C TRP A 15 11.36 10.60 13.76
N ILE A 16 11.54 9.35 14.18
CA ILE A 16 10.58 8.24 14.00
C ILE A 16 9.26 8.56 14.71
N VAL A 17 9.31 8.97 15.98
CA VAL A 17 8.09 9.23 16.78
C VAL A 17 7.27 10.43 16.29
N LYS A 18 7.84 11.26 15.41
CA LYS A 18 7.15 12.41 14.77
C LYS A 18 6.38 12.02 13.50
N GLN A 19 6.54 10.81 12.99
CA GLN A 19 5.86 10.39 11.76
C GLN A 19 4.41 10.00 12.05
N GLU A 20 3.48 10.51 11.24
CA GLU A 20 2.04 10.26 11.42
C GLU A 20 1.58 8.90 10.86
N VAL A 21 2.45 8.24 10.09
CA VAL A 21 2.21 6.94 9.47
C VAL A 21 3.50 6.16 9.29
N PHE A 22 3.44 4.85 9.47
CA PHE A 22 4.51 3.91 9.19
C PHE A 22 3.96 2.67 8.47
N TRP A 23 4.82 1.88 7.85
CA TRP A 23 4.44 0.65 7.14
C TRP A 23 5.09 -0.55 7.80
N VAL A 24 4.32 -1.60 7.97
CA VAL A 24 4.77 -2.87 8.53
C VAL A 24 4.80 -3.90 7.42
N ALA A 25 5.97 -4.49 7.17
CA ALA A 25 6.13 -5.57 6.22
C ALA A 25 6.55 -6.87 6.93
N THR A 26 5.93 -7.97 6.52
CA THR A 26 6.15 -9.32 7.07
C THR A 26 5.96 -10.35 5.96
N ALA A 27 6.55 -11.54 6.09
CA ALA A 27 6.36 -12.60 5.11
C ALA A 27 6.41 -13.98 5.79
N PRO A 28 5.60 -14.94 5.33
CA PRO A 28 5.67 -16.31 5.80
C PRO A 28 6.88 -17.04 5.22
N LEU A 29 7.25 -18.17 5.82
CA LEU A 29 8.40 -18.97 5.37
C LEU A 29 8.14 -19.67 4.04
N SER A 30 6.90 -20.11 3.80
CA SER A 30 6.51 -20.74 2.54
C SER A 30 6.79 -19.82 1.35
N ALA A 31 7.42 -20.38 0.31
CA ALA A 31 7.67 -19.69 -0.96
C ALA A 31 6.36 -19.34 -1.70
N GLU A 32 5.29 -20.01 -1.32
CA GLU A 32 3.94 -19.86 -1.83
C GLU A 32 3.11 -18.84 -1.04
N GLY A 33 3.56 -18.44 0.15
CA GLY A 33 2.88 -17.43 0.95
C GLY A 33 3.16 -16.00 0.47
N HIS A 34 2.22 -15.10 0.72
CA HIS A 34 2.31 -13.71 0.25
C HIS A 34 3.13 -12.83 1.19
N VAL A 35 3.84 -11.86 0.61
CA VAL A 35 4.51 -10.82 1.40
C VAL A 35 3.46 -9.78 1.80
N ASN A 36 3.25 -9.58 3.10
CA ASN A 36 2.31 -8.59 3.60
C ASN A 36 3.00 -7.23 3.76
N ILE A 37 2.27 -6.16 3.43
CA ILE A 37 2.59 -4.78 3.79
C ILE A 37 1.31 -4.07 4.23
N SER A 38 1.38 -3.32 5.33
CA SER A 38 0.24 -2.58 5.86
C SER A 38 0.65 -1.22 6.46
N PRO A 39 -0.02 -0.11 6.11
CA PRO A 39 0.17 1.17 6.77
C PRO A 39 -0.52 1.19 8.15
N LYS A 40 0.08 1.90 9.09
CA LYS A 40 -0.40 2.17 10.45
C LYS A 40 -0.26 3.67 10.70
N GLY A 41 -1.36 4.37 10.94
CA GLY A 41 -1.39 5.83 10.89
C GLY A 41 -2.24 6.49 11.97
N LEU A 42 -2.18 5.97 13.19
CA LEU A 42 -2.71 6.63 14.38
C LEU A 42 -1.54 7.15 15.21
N ARG A 43 -1.55 8.45 15.55
CA ARG A 43 -0.53 9.03 16.41
C ARG A 43 -0.54 8.37 17.79
N GLY A 44 0.63 8.27 18.40
CA GLY A 44 0.78 7.69 19.74
C GLY A 44 0.62 6.16 19.77
N THR A 45 0.66 5.48 18.62
CA THR A 45 0.62 4.01 18.57
C THR A 45 1.98 3.36 18.37
N PHE A 46 3.04 4.13 18.08
CA PHE A 46 4.40 3.61 17.90
C PHE A 46 5.31 4.16 18.99
N HIS A 47 6.05 3.28 19.66
CA HIS A 47 6.86 3.62 20.83
C HIS A 47 8.27 3.05 20.68
N VAL A 48 9.26 3.89 20.99
CA VAL A 48 10.66 3.48 21.10
C VAL A 48 10.94 3.27 22.59
N VAL A 49 11.29 2.03 22.97
CA VAL A 49 11.62 1.68 24.36
C VAL A 49 13.08 1.98 24.63
N ASN A 50 13.96 1.56 23.73
CA ASN A 50 15.39 1.85 23.73
C ASN A 50 15.96 1.67 22.32
N GLU A 51 17.29 1.74 22.17
CA GLU A 51 17.97 1.67 20.88
C GLU A 51 17.77 0.33 20.12
N ASN A 52 17.35 -0.75 20.78
CA ASN A 52 17.12 -2.06 20.16
C ASN A 52 15.70 -2.60 20.38
N LYS A 53 14.78 -1.81 20.92
CA LYS A 53 13.43 -2.28 21.22
C LYS A 53 12.39 -1.21 20.94
N VAL A 54 11.41 -1.59 20.13
CA VAL A 54 10.24 -0.78 19.82
C VAL A 54 8.99 -1.62 19.98
N TRP A 55 7.83 -0.98 20.09
CA TRP A 55 6.57 -1.68 19.96
C TRP A 55 5.54 -0.76 19.31
N TYR A 56 4.49 -1.36 18.75
CA TYR A 56 3.34 -0.60 18.33
C TYR A 56 2.03 -1.25 18.77
N GLN A 57 1.05 -0.41 19.07
CA GLN A 57 -0.32 -0.80 19.38
C GLN A 57 -1.05 -1.18 18.10
N ASP A 58 -1.44 -2.44 17.98
CA ASP A 58 -2.28 -2.90 16.89
C ASP A 58 -3.75 -2.66 17.24
N VAL A 59 -4.40 -1.80 16.45
CA VAL A 59 -5.82 -1.45 16.57
C VAL A 59 -6.65 -2.27 15.57
N THR A 60 -7.90 -2.55 15.95
CA THR A 60 -8.85 -3.41 15.23
C THR A 60 -8.99 -3.02 13.77
N GLY A 61 -8.71 -3.99 12.89
CA GLY A 61 -8.95 -3.92 11.45
C GLY A 61 -9.24 -5.30 10.88
N SER A 62 -9.50 -5.39 9.58
CA SER A 62 -9.93 -6.64 8.94
C SER A 62 -8.82 -7.68 8.74
N GLY A 63 -7.54 -7.29 8.80
CA GLY A 63 -6.40 -8.19 8.56
C GLY A 63 -5.71 -8.67 9.83
N SER A 64 -5.06 -9.83 9.75
CA SER A 64 -4.24 -10.43 10.82
C SER A 64 -2.87 -10.93 10.33
N GLU A 65 -2.49 -10.59 9.09
CA GLU A 65 -1.32 -11.13 8.38
C GLU A 65 -0.01 -10.89 9.14
N THR A 66 0.18 -9.66 9.62
CA THR A 66 1.37 -9.32 10.42
C THR A 66 1.47 -10.22 11.66
N ILE A 67 0.36 -10.44 12.35
CA ILE A 67 0.35 -11.26 13.57
C ILE A 67 0.63 -12.72 13.23
N ALA A 68 0.01 -13.25 12.18
CA ALA A 68 0.23 -14.61 11.74
C ALA A 68 1.68 -14.86 11.33
N HIS A 69 2.28 -13.97 10.52
CA HIS A 69 3.67 -14.10 10.08
C HIS A 69 4.66 -13.95 11.24
N VAL A 70 4.41 -13.00 12.15
CA VAL A 70 5.25 -12.80 13.34
C VAL A 70 5.19 -14.02 14.26
N ARG A 71 4.02 -14.65 14.42
CA ARG A 71 3.91 -15.91 15.18
C ARG A 71 4.64 -17.08 14.55
N GLU A 72 4.58 -17.17 13.22
CA GLU A 72 5.23 -18.25 12.49
C GLU A 72 6.77 -18.12 12.59
N ASN A 73 7.31 -16.94 12.33
CA ASN A 73 8.76 -16.79 12.12
C ASN A 73 9.38 -15.49 12.67
N GLY A 74 8.57 -14.58 13.21
CA GLY A 74 9.04 -13.32 13.80
C GLY A 74 9.57 -12.27 12.84
N ARG A 75 9.75 -12.54 11.54
CA ARG A 75 10.35 -11.57 10.61
C ARG A 75 9.45 -10.36 10.38
N ILE A 76 9.96 -9.18 10.72
CA ILE A 76 9.23 -7.93 10.59
C ILE A 76 10.16 -6.77 10.23
N THR A 77 9.68 -5.91 9.33
CA THR A 77 10.33 -4.64 8.99
C THR A 77 9.36 -3.49 9.15
N ILE A 78 9.77 -2.47 9.91
CA ILE A 78 9.02 -1.21 10.04
C ILE A 78 9.68 -0.16 9.15
N LEU A 79 8.90 0.44 8.25
CA LEU A 79 9.35 1.50 7.36
C LEU A 79 8.73 2.84 7.79
N PHE A 80 9.58 3.86 7.85
CA PHE A 80 9.22 5.27 7.94
C PHE A 80 9.76 6.01 6.71
N ASN A 81 9.01 7.00 6.21
CA ASN A 81 9.50 7.93 5.19
C ASN A 81 9.07 9.37 5.48
N ALA A 82 9.90 10.34 5.10
CA ALA A 82 9.61 11.76 5.23
C ALA A 82 8.71 12.27 4.10
N PHE A 83 7.46 12.55 4.41
CA PHE A 83 6.58 13.33 3.53
C PHE A 83 6.86 14.83 3.62
N GLU A 84 7.11 15.33 4.82
CA GLU A 84 7.47 16.72 5.08
C GLU A 84 8.99 16.88 5.28
N GLY A 85 9.51 18.09 5.10
CA GLY A 85 10.91 18.40 5.37
C GLY A 85 11.93 17.66 4.46
N PRO A 86 13.17 17.47 4.94
CA PRO A 86 14.21 16.76 4.21
C PRO A 86 13.82 15.31 3.91
N ALA A 87 14.11 14.86 2.69
CA ALA A 87 13.82 13.49 2.29
C ALA A 87 14.63 12.48 3.13
N ARG A 88 13.94 11.43 3.59
CA ARG A 88 14.51 10.35 4.41
C ARG A 88 13.65 9.12 4.33
N ILE A 89 14.29 7.96 4.35
CA ILE A 89 13.66 6.66 4.62
C ILE A 89 14.43 6.02 5.77
N CYS A 90 13.72 5.40 6.72
CA CYS A 90 14.28 4.56 7.77
C CYS A 90 13.56 3.21 7.80
N ARG A 91 14.31 2.12 7.90
CA ARG A 91 13.81 0.77 8.10
C ARG A 91 14.36 0.22 9.40
N LEU A 92 13.48 -0.29 10.25
CA LEU A 92 13.84 -1.06 11.43
C LEU A 92 13.61 -2.53 11.08
N PHE A 93 14.69 -3.30 11.05
CA PHE A 93 14.66 -4.73 10.86
C PHE A 93 14.73 -5.41 12.22
N GLY A 94 13.82 -6.35 12.48
CA GLY A 94 13.78 -6.99 13.78
C GLY A 94 13.06 -8.33 13.80
N LYS A 95 13.00 -8.90 15.01
CA LYS A 95 12.18 -10.06 15.34
C LYS A 95 11.01 -9.61 16.21
N GLY A 96 9.81 -9.89 15.75
CA GLY A 96 8.55 -9.52 16.39
C GLY A 96 8.06 -10.55 17.39
N ARG A 97 7.30 -10.09 18.39
CA ARG A 97 6.44 -10.88 19.27
C ARG A 97 5.09 -10.18 19.42
N VAL A 98 4.03 -10.94 19.64
CA VAL A 98 2.66 -10.42 19.77
C VAL A 98 2.13 -10.72 21.15
N HIS A 99 1.76 -9.68 21.89
CA HIS A 99 1.02 -9.79 23.15
C HIS A 99 -0.43 -9.38 22.87
N GLU A 100 -1.36 -10.32 23.05
CA GLU A 100 -2.78 -10.11 22.76
C GLU A 100 -3.50 -9.43 23.90
N PHE A 101 -4.61 -8.75 23.58
CA PHE A 101 -5.50 -8.19 24.59
C PHE A 101 -5.87 -9.22 25.66
N GLY A 102 -5.70 -8.85 26.94
CA GLY A 102 -6.00 -9.69 28.09
C GLY A 102 -4.83 -10.54 28.60
N THR A 103 -3.64 -10.45 28.01
CA THR A 103 -2.42 -10.98 28.64
C THR A 103 -1.76 -9.93 29.53
N ALA A 104 -1.01 -10.37 30.54
CA ALA A 104 -0.32 -9.48 31.47
C ALA A 104 0.69 -8.55 30.74
N GLU A 105 1.41 -9.08 29.76
CA GLU A 105 2.39 -8.31 28.98
C GLU A 105 1.72 -7.24 28.11
N TYR A 106 0.51 -7.50 27.61
CA TYR A 106 -0.27 -6.50 26.90
C TYR A 106 -0.71 -5.38 27.85
N ASP A 107 -1.24 -5.73 29.02
CA ASP A 107 -1.72 -4.75 30.00
C ASP A 107 -0.58 -3.91 30.61
N GLU A 108 0.63 -4.47 30.75
CA GLU A 108 1.84 -3.75 31.16
C GLU A 108 2.26 -2.70 30.13
N LEU A 109 2.24 -3.05 28.83
CA LEU A 109 2.61 -2.14 27.75
C LEU A 109 1.52 -1.12 27.45
N ILE A 110 0.26 -1.50 27.60
CA ILE A 110 -0.92 -0.75 27.19
C ILE A 110 -1.95 -0.74 28.34
N PRO A 111 -1.66 0.03 29.40
CA PRO A 111 -2.63 0.26 30.47
C PRO A 111 -3.88 0.94 29.90
N ILE A 112 -5.00 0.85 30.63
CA ILE A 112 -6.29 1.38 30.17
C ILE A 112 -6.18 2.87 29.76
N SER A 113 -5.41 3.68 30.49
CA SER A 113 -5.19 5.11 30.19
C SER A 113 -4.65 5.37 28.78
N ASP A 114 -3.87 4.43 28.25
CA ASP A 114 -3.16 4.55 26.96
C ASP A 114 -3.82 3.65 25.90
N ARG A 115 -4.91 2.97 26.26
CA ARG A 115 -5.59 2.03 25.38
C ARG A 115 -6.45 2.77 24.38
N MET A 116 -6.08 2.65 23.10
CA MET A 116 -6.87 3.14 21.97
C MET A 116 -8.14 2.29 21.79
N PRO A 117 -9.24 2.88 21.30
CA PRO A 117 -10.42 2.12 20.91
C PRO A 117 -10.07 1.03 19.90
N GLY A 118 -10.44 -0.21 20.22
CA GLY A 118 -10.15 -1.40 19.43
C GLY A 118 -8.72 -1.89 19.54
N SER A 119 -7.93 -1.43 20.51
CA SER A 119 -6.60 -2.00 20.75
C SER A 119 -6.74 -3.49 21.06
N ARG A 120 -6.06 -4.31 20.26
CA ARG A 120 -6.21 -5.78 20.28
C ARG A 120 -4.91 -6.52 20.53
N ALA A 121 -3.77 -5.89 20.26
CA ALA A 121 -2.46 -6.44 20.58
C ALA A 121 -1.39 -5.35 20.72
N ALA A 122 -0.31 -5.68 21.41
CA ALA A 122 0.98 -4.99 21.33
C ALA A 122 1.93 -5.85 20.50
N VAL A 123 2.49 -5.29 19.43
CA VAL A 123 3.52 -5.96 18.62
C VAL A 123 4.87 -5.38 19.01
N VAL A 124 5.66 -6.17 19.74
CA VAL A 124 6.99 -5.81 20.22
C VAL A 124 8.03 -6.29 19.23
N ILE A 125 9.01 -5.46 18.90
CA ILE A 125 10.07 -5.77 17.96
C ILE A 125 11.42 -5.55 18.63
N ASP A 126 12.23 -6.62 18.69
CA ASP A 126 13.65 -6.52 18.97
C ASP A 126 14.36 -6.15 17.66
N VAL A 127 14.87 -4.92 17.58
CA VAL A 127 15.52 -4.35 16.40
C VAL A 127 16.99 -4.74 16.42
N HIS A 128 17.40 -5.50 15.40
CA HIS A 128 18.79 -5.93 15.22
C HIS A 128 19.52 -5.18 14.11
N LYS A 129 18.80 -4.40 13.28
CA LYS A 129 19.43 -3.57 12.24
C LYS A 129 18.55 -2.40 11.84
N VAL A 130 19.18 -1.27 11.56
CA VAL A 130 18.53 -0.06 11.04
C VAL A 130 19.13 0.31 9.70
N GLY A 131 18.29 0.51 8.69
CA GLY A 131 18.70 0.93 7.36
C GLY A 131 18.12 2.29 7.00
N THR A 132 18.97 3.26 6.70
CA THR A 132 18.55 4.58 6.18
C THR A 132 18.81 4.70 4.69
N SER A 133 17.96 5.42 3.97
CA SER A 133 18.23 5.84 2.59
C SER A 133 17.70 7.25 2.31
N CYS A 134 18.14 7.85 1.20
CA CYS A 134 17.91 9.27 0.91
C CYS A 134 16.44 9.64 0.68
N GLY A 135 15.59 8.70 0.24
CA GLY A 135 14.17 8.97 0.02
C GLY A 135 13.86 10.01 -1.06
N PHE A 136 14.79 10.33 -1.96
CA PHE A 136 14.61 11.41 -2.94
C PHE A 136 13.47 11.15 -3.95
N GLY A 137 13.04 9.90 -4.13
CA GLY A 137 11.87 9.55 -4.94
C GLY A 137 10.54 9.58 -4.18
N VAL A 138 10.54 9.86 -2.87
CA VAL A 138 9.33 10.02 -2.08
C VAL A 138 8.80 11.44 -2.28
N PRO A 139 7.55 11.63 -2.72
CA PRO A 139 6.96 12.96 -2.91
C PRO A 139 6.81 13.74 -1.59
N LYS A 140 6.55 15.04 -1.73
CA LYS A 140 6.14 15.88 -0.60
C LYS A 140 4.62 15.85 -0.44
N TYR A 141 4.22 15.73 0.82
CA TYR A 141 2.83 15.82 1.25
C TYR A 141 2.77 16.67 2.52
N ASP A 142 1.73 17.50 2.64
CA ASP A 142 1.43 18.24 3.88
C ASP A 142 0.41 17.42 4.68
N PHE A 143 0.67 17.19 5.97
CA PHE A 143 -0.28 16.50 6.85
C PHE A 143 -1.54 17.34 7.04
N VAL A 144 -2.72 16.69 6.99
CA VAL A 144 -4.01 17.36 7.17
C VAL A 144 -4.68 16.93 8.47
N ALA A 145 -4.90 15.63 8.67
CA ALA A 145 -5.54 15.09 9.87
C ALA A 145 -5.47 13.56 9.95
N HIS A 146 -5.62 12.99 11.15
CA HIS A 146 -6.00 11.58 11.28
C HIS A 146 -7.49 11.39 10.98
N ARG A 147 -7.82 10.26 10.34
CA ARG A 147 -9.20 9.91 10.03
C ARG A 147 -9.89 9.34 11.29
N PRO A 148 -11.13 9.77 11.60
CA PRO A 148 -11.84 9.27 12.78
C PRO A 148 -12.49 7.88 12.56
N LEU A 149 -12.57 7.40 11.31
CA LEU A 149 -13.39 6.23 10.98
C LEU A 149 -12.95 4.96 11.70
N LEU A 150 -11.64 4.72 11.84
CA LEU A 150 -11.12 3.49 12.46
C LEU A 150 -11.49 3.45 13.95
N VAL A 151 -11.18 4.52 14.66
CA VAL A 151 -11.41 4.62 16.11
C VAL A 151 -12.88 4.74 16.45
N ASN A 152 -13.69 5.44 15.66
CA ASN A 152 -15.14 5.50 15.86
C ASN A 152 -15.81 4.14 15.68
N MET A 153 -15.41 3.40 14.63
CA MET A 153 -15.93 2.07 14.35
C MET A 153 -15.52 1.08 15.45
N ALA A 154 -14.27 1.12 15.88
CA ALA A 154 -13.77 0.32 16.99
C ALA A 154 -14.47 0.66 18.32
N HIS A 155 -14.57 1.94 18.68
CA HIS A 155 -15.26 2.39 19.89
C HIS A 155 -16.74 1.96 19.91
N GLY A 156 -17.43 2.05 18.76
CA GLY A 156 -18.80 1.57 18.64
C GLY A 156 -18.95 0.06 18.87
N LEU A 157 -17.94 -0.75 18.52
CA LEU A 157 -17.90 -2.17 18.81
C LEU A 157 -17.55 -2.45 20.29
N GLU A 158 -16.66 -1.66 20.90
CA GLU A 158 -16.37 -1.70 22.35
C GLU A 158 -17.63 -1.42 23.18
N LEU A 159 -18.38 -0.37 22.86
CA LEU A 159 -19.62 -0.04 23.58
C LEU A 159 -20.66 -1.17 23.50
N LYS A 160 -20.73 -1.90 22.38
CA LYS A 160 -21.60 -3.08 22.27
C LYS A 160 -21.12 -4.23 23.16
N GLU A 161 -19.81 -4.44 23.26
CA GLU A 161 -19.20 -5.44 24.13
C GLU A 161 -19.48 -5.12 25.60
N GLN A 162 -19.32 -3.86 26.01
CA GLN A 162 -19.60 -3.39 27.37
C GLN A 162 -21.09 -3.52 27.75
N ARG A 163 -21.99 -3.15 26.83
CA ARG A 163 -23.44 -3.32 27.01
C ARG A 163 -23.82 -4.78 27.15
N PHE A 164 -23.23 -5.65 26.33
CA PHE A 164 -23.45 -7.09 26.40
C PHE A 164 -22.94 -7.67 27.73
N ALA A 165 -21.74 -7.28 28.16
CA ALA A 165 -21.17 -7.73 29.43
C ALA A 165 -22.00 -7.28 30.64
N SER A 166 -22.57 -6.07 30.59
CA SER A 166 -23.39 -5.50 31.67
C SER A 166 -24.86 -5.93 31.65
N ALA A 167 -25.31 -6.64 30.63
CA ALA A 167 -26.70 -7.11 30.54
C ALA A 167 -26.97 -8.19 31.62
N PRO A 168 -28.19 -8.23 32.21
CA PRO A 168 -28.57 -9.26 33.18
C PRO A 168 -28.34 -10.67 32.63
N ASP A 169 -27.85 -11.57 33.48
CA ASP A 169 -27.70 -12.99 33.14
C ASP A 169 -29.07 -13.68 33.24
N ASP A 170 -29.92 -13.45 32.25
CA ASP A 170 -31.20 -14.14 32.05
C ASP A 170 -31.17 -15.08 30.84
N GLU A 171 -32.24 -15.87 30.66
CA GLU A 171 -32.35 -16.84 29.56
C GLU A 171 -32.25 -16.22 28.16
N THR A 172 -32.34 -14.89 28.03
CA THR A 172 -32.24 -14.17 26.75
C THR A 172 -30.82 -13.73 26.42
N LYS A 173 -29.89 -13.75 27.38
CA LYS A 173 -28.48 -13.37 27.14
C LYS A 173 -27.78 -14.43 26.29
N PRO A 174 -27.25 -14.07 25.11
CA PRO A 174 -26.52 -15.02 24.28
C PRO A 174 -25.33 -15.64 25.04
N THR A 175 -25.29 -16.97 25.13
CA THR A 175 -24.16 -17.74 25.69
C THR A 175 -23.17 -18.21 24.61
N ALA A 176 -23.45 -17.86 23.36
CA ALA A 176 -22.68 -18.26 22.20
C ALA A 176 -21.24 -17.71 22.26
N HIS A 177 -20.26 -18.59 21.99
CA HIS A 177 -18.86 -18.20 21.89
C HIS A 177 -18.65 -17.14 20.79
N PRO A 178 -17.73 -16.17 21.00
CA PRO A 178 -17.38 -15.20 19.97
C PRO A 178 -17.02 -15.89 18.64
N GLY A 179 -17.65 -15.44 17.55
CA GLY A 179 -17.46 -16.01 16.20
C GLY A 179 -18.46 -17.10 15.80
N THR A 180 -19.37 -17.54 16.66
CA THR A 180 -20.42 -18.51 16.31
C THR A 180 -21.79 -17.84 16.04
N SER A 181 -22.73 -18.58 15.45
CA SER A 181 -24.09 -18.07 15.23
C SER A 181 -24.77 -17.80 16.58
N GLY A 182 -25.29 -16.58 16.74
CA GLY A 182 -25.91 -16.13 17.97
C GLY A 182 -25.01 -15.29 18.88
N ALA A 183 -23.68 -15.23 18.60
CA ALA A 183 -22.79 -14.36 19.34
C ALA A 183 -23.17 -12.87 19.18
N PRO A 184 -23.01 -12.03 20.23
CA PRO A 184 -23.27 -10.61 20.13
C PRO A 184 -22.38 -10.00 19.03
N LYS A 185 -22.97 -9.14 18.19
CA LYS A 185 -22.25 -8.43 17.13
C LYS A 185 -21.39 -7.29 17.70
N ALA A 186 -20.41 -7.65 18.51
CA ALA A 186 -19.53 -6.79 19.29
C ALA A 186 -18.05 -7.05 18.95
N LEU A 187 -17.13 -6.41 19.67
CA LEU A 187 -15.71 -6.35 19.30
C LEU A 187 -15.02 -7.71 19.32
N LYS A 188 -15.24 -8.54 20.35
CA LYS A 188 -14.60 -9.86 20.42
C LYS A 188 -15.11 -10.81 19.33
N ALA A 189 -16.41 -10.74 19.04
CA ALA A 189 -16.97 -11.50 17.92
C ALA A 189 -16.36 -11.08 16.58
N TYR A 190 -16.11 -9.77 16.38
CA TYR A 190 -15.41 -9.28 15.20
C TYR A 190 -13.99 -9.87 15.10
N TRP A 191 -13.22 -9.88 16.19
CA TRP A 191 -11.88 -10.49 16.20
C TRP A 191 -11.90 -11.99 15.91
N ALA A 192 -12.85 -12.73 16.49
CA ALA A 192 -13.00 -14.16 16.28
C ALA A 192 -13.30 -14.51 14.81
N THR A 193 -14.12 -13.69 14.14
CA THR A 193 -14.51 -13.89 12.74
C THR A 193 -13.42 -13.44 11.77
N GLU A 194 -12.82 -12.27 11.99
CA GLU A 194 -12.00 -11.61 10.97
C GLU A 194 -10.49 -11.80 11.19
N ASN A 195 -10.04 -12.19 12.39
CA ASN A 195 -8.62 -12.07 12.74
C ASN A 195 -7.97 -13.36 13.25
N THR A 196 -8.68 -14.49 13.26
CA THR A 196 -8.14 -15.79 13.69
C THR A 196 -7.28 -16.48 12.62
N ARG A 197 -7.34 -16.04 11.36
CA ARG A 197 -6.51 -16.55 10.26
C ARG A 197 -6.08 -15.42 9.32
N SER A 198 -4.90 -15.58 8.72
CA SER A 198 -4.45 -14.77 7.59
C SER A 198 -5.08 -15.25 6.27
N ILE A 199 -4.89 -14.47 5.20
CA ILE A 199 -5.32 -14.83 3.84
C ILE A 199 -4.72 -16.16 3.37
N ASP A 200 -3.52 -16.50 3.82
CA ASP A 200 -2.83 -17.76 3.48
C ASP A 200 -3.19 -18.91 4.44
N GLY A 201 -4.13 -18.68 5.37
CA GLY A 201 -4.61 -19.69 6.31
C GLY A 201 -3.75 -19.86 7.57
N LEU A 202 -2.63 -19.13 7.70
CA LEU A 202 -1.79 -19.17 8.91
C LEU A 202 -2.57 -18.67 10.14
N PRO A 203 -2.37 -19.27 11.33
CA PRO A 203 -3.05 -18.85 12.55
C PRO A 203 -2.76 -17.39 12.93
N GLY A 204 -3.82 -16.60 13.07
CA GLY A 204 -3.82 -15.23 13.57
C GLY A 204 -4.03 -15.20 15.07
N PHE A 205 -4.99 -14.38 15.54
CA PHE A 205 -5.37 -14.26 16.96
C PHE A 205 -5.82 -15.59 17.55
N SER A 206 -5.40 -15.86 18.80
CA SER A 206 -5.73 -17.09 19.52
C SER A 206 -6.43 -16.88 20.86
N THR A 207 -6.29 -15.71 21.50
CA THR A 207 -6.70 -15.50 22.90
C THR A 207 -7.50 -14.21 23.14
N ALA A 208 -7.28 -13.13 22.39
CA ALA A 208 -7.88 -11.81 22.59
C ALA A 208 -9.41 -11.86 22.58
N TYR A 209 -9.98 -12.61 21.65
CA TYR A 209 -11.42 -12.79 21.53
C TYR A 209 -12.02 -13.72 22.60
N LEU A 210 -11.19 -14.51 23.29
CA LEU A 210 -11.58 -15.39 24.39
C LEU A 210 -11.30 -14.78 25.76
N SER A 211 -10.57 -13.67 25.82
CA SER A 211 -10.22 -13.00 27.08
C SER A 211 -11.48 -12.69 27.89
N PRO A 212 -11.49 -12.92 29.22
CA PRO A 212 -12.60 -12.52 30.07
C PRO A 212 -12.65 -10.98 30.25
N ALA A 213 -11.56 -10.27 30.01
CA ALA A 213 -11.50 -8.81 30.18
C ALA A 213 -12.43 -8.10 29.19
N ILE A 214 -13.14 -7.07 29.65
CA ILE A 214 -14.00 -6.26 28.79
C ILE A 214 -13.13 -5.19 28.09
N PRO A 215 -13.13 -5.09 26.76
CA PRO A 215 -12.41 -4.05 26.03
C PRO A 215 -12.93 -2.65 26.42
N ILE A 216 -12.03 -1.87 27.00
CA ILE A 216 -12.29 -0.50 27.45
C ILE A 216 -11.09 0.34 27.02
N SER A 217 -11.34 1.38 26.23
CA SER A 217 -10.36 2.40 25.89
C SER A 217 -10.37 3.54 26.90
N GLY A 218 -9.18 4.07 27.22
CA GLY A 218 -9.02 5.24 28.11
C GLY A 218 -8.56 6.50 27.38
N VAL A 219 -8.12 6.38 26.13
CA VAL A 219 -7.70 7.54 25.31
C VAL A 219 -8.94 8.23 24.72
N PRO A 220 -9.16 9.54 24.98
CA PRO A 220 -10.30 10.27 24.42
C PRO A 220 -10.22 10.37 22.89
N LEU A 221 -11.33 10.15 22.18
CA LEU A 221 -11.38 10.10 20.71
C LEU A 221 -10.83 11.38 20.03
N GLU A 222 -11.10 12.53 20.63
CA GLU A 222 -10.63 13.85 20.20
C GLU A 222 -9.10 13.99 20.24
N SER A 223 -8.43 13.30 21.16
CA SER A 223 -6.97 13.31 21.26
C SER A 223 -6.29 12.44 20.19
N ILE A 224 -7.03 11.49 19.60
CA ILE A 224 -6.55 10.58 18.56
C ILE A 224 -6.72 11.20 17.18
N CYS A 225 -7.86 11.84 16.94
CA CYS A 225 -8.24 12.41 15.65
C CYS A 225 -7.64 13.81 15.43
N VAL A 226 -6.32 13.93 15.64
CA VAL A 226 -5.60 15.21 15.58
C VAL A 226 -5.62 15.77 14.17
N LYS A 227 -5.91 17.07 14.08
CA LYS A 227 -5.77 17.87 12.86
C LYS A 227 -4.42 18.56 12.84
N ALA A 228 -3.92 18.87 11.64
CA ALA A 228 -2.74 19.69 11.48
C ALA A 228 -2.92 21.05 12.14
N ASP A 229 -1.82 21.57 12.70
CA ASP A 229 -1.75 22.92 13.24
C ASP A 229 -1.98 23.95 12.11
N PRO A 230 -3.02 24.80 12.20
CA PRO A 230 -3.35 25.78 11.16
C PRO A 230 -2.19 26.75 10.87
N ASP A 231 -1.34 27.07 11.85
CA ASP A 231 -0.23 28.01 11.67
C ASP A 231 0.95 27.39 10.89
N LYS A 232 1.12 26.07 10.97
CA LYS A 232 2.07 25.33 10.11
C LYS A 232 1.62 25.34 8.66
N ARG A 233 0.31 25.26 8.40
CA ARG A 233 -0.26 25.30 7.06
C ARG A 233 -0.13 26.68 6.42
N GLN A 234 -0.37 27.76 7.18
CA GLN A 234 -0.18 29.13 6.68
C GLN A 234 1.28 29.45 6.30
N ARG A 235 2.29 28.92 6.99
CA ARG A 235 3.70 29.09 6.56
C ARG A 235 4.00 28.40 5.22
N SER A 236 3.39 27.23 4.96
CA SER A 236 3.46 26.53 3.67
C SER A 236 2.81 27.34 2.55
N ASP A 237 1.71 28.03 2.87
CA ASP A 237 0.95 28.83 1.89
C ASP A 237 1.49 30.25 1.68
N ASN A 238 2.10 30.88 2.69
CA ASN A 238 2.75 32.20 2.58
C ASN A 238 4.00 32.17 1.69
N VAL A 239 4.69 31.02 1.59
CA VAL A 239 5.77 30.82 0.61
C VAL A 239 5.23 30.69 -0.83
N LYS A 240 3.94 30.32 -1.00
CA LYS A 240 3.29 30.18 -2.31
C LYS A 240 2.63 31.48 -2.79
N THR A 241 2.43 32.48 -1.93
CA THR A 241 1.59 33.66 -2.25
C THR A 241 2.33 34.84 -2.89
N GLU A 242 3.65 34.78 -3.12
CA GLU A 242 4.38 35.82 -3.87
C GLU A 242 4.33 35.66 -5.40
N GLY A 243 3.57 34.70 -5.94
CA GLY A 243 3.58 34.46 -7.38
C GLY A 243 2.33 33.78 -7.93
N LEU A 244 1.14 34.31 -7.66
CA LEU A 244 -0.01 34.26 -8.60
C LEU A 244 -1.20 35.03 -8.02
N VAL A 245 -1.29 36.32 -8.31
CA VAL A 245 -2.57 37.05 -8.23
C VAL A 245 -2.94 37.43 -9.65
N ARG A 246 -3.85 36.67 -10.27
CA ARG A 246 -4.95 37.22 -11.06
C ARG A 246 -5.91 36.15 -11.58
N SER A 247 -7.18 36.49 -11.42
CA SER A 247 -8.36 36.06 -12.18
C SER A 247 -9.01 34.74 -11.80
N TRP A 248 -10.02 34.83 -10.93
CA TRP A 248 -11.20 33.99 -11.00
C TRP A 248 -12.46 34.86 -10.95
N SER A 249 -13.17 34.90 -12.08
CA SER A 249 -14.54 35.38 -12.15
C SER A 249 -15.30 34.50 -13.16
N ILE A 250 -16.33 33.80 -12.64
CA ILE A 250 -17.57 33.36 -13.33
C ILE A 250 -17.38 32.10 -14.24
N LEU A 251 -18.11 30.97 -14.12
CA LEU A 251 -19.57 30.73 -14.26
C LEU A 251 -20.00 29.44 -13.54
N HIS A 252 -21.19 29.45 -12.92
CA HIS A 252 -21.95 28.25 -12.56
C HIS A 252 -22.85 27.83 -13.75
N THR A 253 -22.90 26.55 -14.11
CA THR A 253 -23.78 26.02 -15.16
C THR A 253 -24.83 25.05 -14.63
N ARG A 254 -25.95 24.98 -15.37
CA ARG A 254 -27.22 24.27 -15.12
C ARG A 254 -27.14 22.75 -14.84
N ASP A 255 -25.96 22.14 -14.92
CA ASP A 255 -25.82 20.68 -14.81
C ASP A 255 -25.78 20.17 -13.36
N GLU A 256 -25.35 20.99 -12.40
CA GLU A 256 -25.36 20.61 -10.98
C GLU A 256 -26.78 20.54 -10.38
N MET A 257 -27.70 21.36 -10.89
CA MET A 257 -29.12 21.35 -10.47
C MET A 257 -29.86 20.08 -10.93
N ARG A 258 -29.41 19.43 -12.02
CA ARG A 258 -30.02 18.18 -12.52
C ARG A 258 -29.60 16.96 -11.70
N LEU A 259 -28.36 16.94 -11.19
CA LEU A 259 -27.89 15.86 -10.31
C LEU A 259 -28.61 15.86 -8.96
N ILE A 260 -28.89 17.04 -8.40
CA ILE A 260 -29.61 17.16 -7.13
C ILE A 260 -31.07 16.69 -7.29
N LEU A 261 -31.72 17.02 -8.41
CA LEU A 261 -33.09 16.59 -8.69
C LEU A 261 -33.19 15.07 -8.95
N ALA A 262 -32.20 14.48 -9.62
CA ALA A 262 -32.12 13.03 -9.83
C ALA A 262 -31.86 12.25 -8.52
N PHE A 263 -31.09 12.83 -7.60
CA PHE A 263 -30.85 12.24 -6.28
C PHE A 263 -32.10 12.26 -5.39
N LEU A 264 -32.90 13.33 -5.46
CA LEU A 264 -34.15 13.45 -4.71
C LEU A 264 -35.27 12.53 -5.25
N LEU A 265 -35.34 12.33 -6.57
CA LEU A 265 -36.33 11.42 -7.18
C LEU A 265 -35.98 9.94 -6.96
N GLY A 266 -34.69 9.58 -6.86
CA GLY A 266 -34.26 8.21 -6.55
C GLY A 266 -34.60 7.75 -5.13
N VAL A 267 -34.76 8.68 -4.19
CA VAL A 267 -35.11 8.39 -2.79
C VAL A 267 -36.61 8.10 -2.60
N ILE A 268 -37.47 8.47 -3.57
CA ILE A 268 -38.94 8.31 -3.44
C ILE A 268 -39.46 6.95 -3.97
N VAL A 269 -38.67 6.20 -4.75
CA VAL A 269 -39.14 4.95 -5.42
C VAL A 269 -38.86 3.66 -4.62
N THR A 270 -38.28 3.72 -3.43
CA THR A 270 -37.93 2.50 -2.65
C THR A 270 -38.66 2.33 -1.31
N ALA A 271 -39.85 2.92 -1.17
CA ALA A 271 -40.72 2.70 -0.01
C ALA A 271 -41.95 1.84 -0.36
N THR A 272 -41.77 0.52 -0.43
CA THR A 272 -42.87 -0.44 -0.22
C THR A 272 -42.40 -1.55 0.74
N PRO A 273 -43.17 -1.87 1.80
CA PRO A 273 -42.79 -2.90 2.76
C PRO A 273 -43.25 -4.27 2.24
N SER A 274 -42.31 -5.20 2.07
CA SER A 274 -42.60 -6.64 1.90
C SER A 274 -42.17 -7.42 3.15
N PRO A 275 -42.87 -8.52 3.49
CA PRO A 275 -42.84 -9.10 4.82
C PRO A 275 -41.57 -9.90 5.10
N SER A 276 -41.25 -9.94 6.38
CA SER A 276 -40.10 -10.56 7.03
C SER A 276 -39.83 -12.00 6.58
N THR A 277 -38.66 -12.22 5.98
CA THR A 277 -37.94 -13.48 6.08
C THR A 277 -36.54 -13.18 6.62
N SER A 278 -36.26 -13.74 7.79
CA SER A 278 -35.00 -13.62 8.53
C SER A 278 -33.86 -14.25 7.74
N LEU A 279 -33.19 -13.45 6.91
CA LEU A 279 -31.88 -13.77 6.35
C LEU A 279 -30.81 -13.06 7.18
N THR A 280 -30.07 -13.85 7.94
CA THR A 280 -28.86 -13.48 8.68
C THR A 280 -27.86 -12.81 7.74
N LYS A 281 -27.80 -11.48 7.72
CA LYS A 281 -26.68 -10.77 7.09
C LYS A 281 -25.42 -10.98 7.96
N PRO A 282 -24.37 -11.67 7.46
CA PRO A 282 -23.06 -11.67 8.12
C PRO A 282 -22.51 -10.24 8.17
N PHE A 283 -21.51 -10.01 9.02
CA PHE A 283 -20.75 -8.77 8.97
C PHE A 283 -20.29 -8.53 7.52
N ALA A 284 -20.50 -7.33 6.98
CA ALA A 284 -20.03 -7.01 5.64
C ALA A 284 -18.51 -7.15 5.64
N VAL A 285 -17.99 -8.14 4.89
CA VAL A 285 -16.55 -8.34 4.71
C VAL A 285 -15.95 -7.02 4.25
N MET A 286 -15.12 -6.39 5.10
CA MET A 286 -14.65 -5.02 4.88
C MET A 286 -13.58 -4.91 3.78
N GLY A 287 -13.02 -6.04 3.35
CA GLY A 287 -12.12 -6.13 2.20
C GLY A 287 -12.70 -7.01 1.09
N LYS A 288 -12.47 -6.63 -0.17
CA LYS A 288 -12.85 -7.44 -1.34
C LYS A 288 -11.62 -7.96 -2.04
N PHE A 289 -11.70 -9.21 -2.49
CA PHE A 289 -10.69 -9.82 -3.34
C PHE A 289 -11.17 -9.88 -4.79
N TYR A 290 -10.22 -9.69 -5.71
CA TYR A 290 -10.45 -9.79 -7.15
C TYR A 290 -9.29 -10.57 -7.77
N ASP A 291 -9.57 -11.37 -8.81
CA ASP A 291 -8.54 -12.11 -9.54
C ASP A 291 -7.83 -11.22 -10.59
N THR A 292 -8.49 -10.15 -11.02
CA THR A 292 -7.98 -9.16 -11.99
C THR A 292 -8.26 -7.74 -11.52
N ILE A 293 -7.54 -6.75 -12.07
CA ILE A 293 -7.71 -5.32 -11.78
C ILE A 293 -9.08 -4.89 -12.30
N PRO A 294 -10.04 -4.59 -11.41
CA PRO A 294 -11.35 -4.21 -11.85
C PRO A 294 -11.29 -2.79 -12.47
N PRO A 295 -12.13 -2.49 -13.48
CA PRO A 295 -12.01 -1.24 -14.25
C PRO A 295 -12.12 0.01 -13.38
N ASN A 296 -12.91 -0.04 -12.31
CA ASN A 296 -13.11 1.05 -11.36
C ASN A 296 -11.89 1.34 -10.46
N LEU A 297 -10.87 0.48 -10.45
CA LEU A 297 -9.61 0.70 -9.73
C LEU A 297 -8.49 1.24 -10.62
N VAL A 298 -8.58 1.10 -11.94
CA VAL A 298 -7.50 1.48 -12.89
C VAL A 298 -7.11 2.94 -12.72
N ASP A 299 -8.08 3.85 -12.85
CA ASP A 299 -7.81 5.30 -12.77
C ASP A 299 -7.33 5.68 -11.36
N TRP A 300 -7.98 5.14 -10.33
CA TRP A 300 -7.59 5.41 -8.94
C TRP A 300 -6.15 4.96 -8.65
N VAL A 301 -5.70 3.81 -9.16
CA VAL A 301 -4.32 3.32 -8.98
C VAL A 301 -3.32 4.23 -9.72
N LEU A 302 -3.62 4.62 -10.96
CA LEU A 302 -2.74 5.46 -11.78
C LEU A 302 -2.64 6.92 -11.28
N GLU A 303 -3.62 7.39 -10.52
CA GLU A 303 -3.62 8.71 -9.87
C GLU A 303 -2.73 8.77 -8.61
N GLN A 304 -2.26 7.64 -8.08
CA GLN A 304 -1.44 7.65 -6.87
C GLN A 304 -0.01 8.12 -7.16
N GLU A 305 0.45 9.12 -6.42
CA GLU A 305 1.79 9.72 -6.60
C GLU A 305 2.92 8.89 -5.95
N VAL A 306 2.56 7.93 -5.10
CA VAL A 306 3.49 7.03 -4.42
C VAL A 306 2.83 5.69 -4.14
N PHE A 307 3.61 4.63 -4.24
CA PHE A 307 3.21 3.27 -3.88
C PHE A 307 4.35 2.58 -3.13
N TRP A 308 4.05 1.48 -2.45
CA TRP A 308 5.05 0.70 -1.70
C TRP A 308 5.18 -0.68 -2.27
N VAL A 309 6.43 -1.15 -2.35
CA VAL A 309 6.76 -2.49 -2.82
C VAL A 309 7.36 -3.27 -1.66
N ALA A 310 6.78 -4.42 -1.35
CA ALA A 310 7.33 -5.36 -0.39
C ALA A 310 7.75 -6.67 -1.08
N THR A 311 8.90 -7.21 -0.70
CA THR A 311 9.45 -8.49 -1.20
C THR A 311 10.16 -9.20 -0.06
N ALA A 312 10.32 -10.53 -0.13
CA ALA A 312 11.03 -11.27 0.92
C ALA A 312 11.88 -12.42 0.34
N PRO A 313 13.07 -12.67 0.91
CA PRO A 313 13.89 -13.81 0.51
C PRO A 313 13.33 -15.11 1.11
N LEU A 314 13.74 -16.25 0.56
CA LEU A 314 13.35 -17.58 1.05
C LEU A 314 13.93 -17.87 2.44
N SER A 315 15.11 -17.32 2.74
CA SER A 315 15.78 -17.51 4.03
C SER A 315 14.93 -17.05 5.22
N ALA A 316 14.80 -17.90 6.23
CA ALA A 316 14.13 -17.59 7.50
C ALA A 316 14.82 -16.47 8.32
N GLU A 317 16.10 -16.20 8.03
CA GLU A 317 16.87 -15.11 8.64
C GLU A 317 17.03 -13.90 7.71
N GLY A 318 16.56 -14.02 6.46
CA GLY A 318 16.63 -12.93 5.50
C GLY A 318 15.63 -11.81 5.81
N HIS A 319 15.93 -10.61 5.34
CA HIS A 319 15.18 -9.41 5.66
C HIS A 319 13.98 -9.21 4.73
N VAL A 320 12.78 -9.06 5.30
CA VAL A 320 11.61 -8.62 4.54
C VAL A 320 11.86 -7.18 4.10
N ASN A 321 11.87 -6.93 2.80
CA ASN A 321 12.08 -5.61 2.24
C ASN A 321 10.75 -4.90 2.04
N VAL A 322 10.76 -3.59 2.26
CA VAL A 322 9.67 -2.68 1.93
C VAL A 322 10.21 -1.33 1.52
N SER A 323 9.73 -0.77 0.41
CA SER A 323 10.27 0.47 -0.15
C SER A 323 9.19 1.31 -0.83
N PRO A 324 9.13 2.63 -0.58
CA PRO A 324 8.30 3.52 -1.37
C PRO A 324 8.91 3.75 -2.76
N LYS A 325 8.04 3.91 -3.76
CA LYS A 325 8.33 4.22 -5.15
C LYS A 325 7.42 5.39 -5.56
N GLY A 326 7.99 6.40 -6.19
CA GLY A 326 7.28 7.60 -6.62
C GLY A 326 7.81 8.11 -7.96
N LEU A 327 7.53 9.38 -8.25
CA LEU A 327 7.59 10.03 -9.56
C LEU A 327 6.45 9.65 -10.50
N ARG A 328 6.03 10.63 -11.28
CA ARG A 328 4.99 10.49 -12.29
C ARG A 328 5.49 9.59 -13.43
N GLY A 329 4.62 8.72 -13.94
CA GLY A 329 4.95 7.79 -15.02
C GLY A 329 5.88 6.65 -14.58
N CYS A 330 6.00 6.39 -13.28
CA CYS A 330 6.78 5.28 -12.76
C CYS A 330 6.03 3.95 -12.83
N PHE A 331 4.71 3.96 -12.60
CA PHE A 331 3.85 2.77 -12.58
C PHE A 331 2.91 2.70 -13.78
N HIS A 332 2.73 1.52 -14.34
CA HIS A 332 1.95 1.28 -15.55
C HIS A 332 1.09 0.01 -15.43
N ILE A 333 -0.12 0.08 -16.00
CA ILE A 333 -1.02 -1.06 -16.16
C ILE A 333 -1.02 -1.46 -17.63
N VAL A 334 -0.63 -2.71 -17.93
CA VAL A 334 -0.65 -3.25 -19.30
C VAL A 334 -2.05 -3.74 -19.64
N ASN A 335 -2.64 -4.52 -18.73
CA ASN A 335 -3.99 -5.05 -18.82
C ASN A 335 -4.50 -5.44 -17.42
N GLU A 336 -5.68 -6.07 -17.34
CA GLU A 336 -6.33 -6.44 -16.08
C GLU A 336 -5.52 -7.43 -15.21
N SER A 337 -4.50 -8.08 -15.75
CA SER A 337 -3.68 -9.08 -15.04
C SER A 337 -2.18 -8.83 -15.14
N ARG A 338 -1.74 -7.68 -15.66
CA ARG A 338 -0.31 -7.37 -15.81
C ARG A 338 -0.03 -5.89 -15.61
N VAL A 339 0.94 -5.61 -14.76
CA VAL A 339 1.44 -4.26 -14.47
C VAL A 339 2.96 -4.26 -14.54
N TRP A 340 3.56 -3.09 -14.62
CA TRP A 340 5.00 -2.93 -14.44
C TRP A 340 5.33 -1.56 -13.86
N TYR A 341 6.53 -1.42 -13.32
CA TYR A 341 7.06 -0.11 -12.93
C TYR A 341 8.54 0.04 -13.26
N GLN A 342 8.97 1.28 -13.48
CA GLN A 342 10.37 1.65 -13.64
C GLN A 342 11.06 1.61 -12.28
N ASP A 343 11.95 0.64 -12.04
CA ASP A 343 12.81 0.69 -10.86
C ASP A 343 13.92 1.71 -11.12
N LEU A 344 13.79 2.85 -10.46
CA LEU A 344 14.76 3.92 -10.53
C LEU A 344 15.95 3.64 -9.61
N THR A 345 17.09 4.21 -9.99
CA THR A 345 18.36 4.02 -9.30
C THR A 345 18.29 4.50 -7.85
N GLY A 346 18.63 3.59 -6.94
CA GLY A 346 18.77 3.84 -5.51
C GLY A 346 19.90 3.01 -4.90
N SER A 347 20.14 3.17 -3.60
CA SER A 347 21.19 2.41 -2.91
C SER A 347 20.82 0.96 -2.59
N GLY A 348 19.54 0.59 -2.65
CA GLY A 348 19.06 -0.77 -2.39
C GLY A 348 18.81 -1.56 -3.67
N SER A 349 18.88 -2.88 -3.57
CA SER A 349 18.62 -3.85 -4.65
C SER A 349 17.87 -5.09 -4.17
N GLU A 350 17.26 -5.02 -2.99
CA GLU A 350 16.57 -6.12 -2.31
C GLU A 350 15.39 -6.64 -3.11
N THR A 351 14.58 -5.72 -3.67
CA THR A 351 13.49 -6.09 -4.58
C THR A 351 14.00 -6.95 -5.73
N ILE A 352 15.09 -6.53 -6.38
CA ILE A 352 15.63 -7.24 -7.54
C ILE A 352 16.19 -8.61 -7.14
N ALA A 353 16.93 -8.68 -6.03
CA ALA A 353 17.46 -9.93 -5.52
C ALA A 353 16.36 -10.94 -5.14
N HIS A 354 15.34 -10.49 -4.40
CA HIS A 354 14.23 -11.37 -3.99
C HIS A 354 13.42 -11.84 -5.19
N LEU A 355 13.21 -10.97 -6.20
CA LEU A 355 12.51 -11.36 -7.42
C LEU A 355 13.28 -12.38 -8.24
N LYS A 356 14.62 -12.24 -8.34
CA LYS A 356 15.46 -13.25 -9.00
C LYS A 356 15.51 -14.57 -8.26
N GLU A 357 15.41 -14.55 -6.92
CA GLU A 357 15.37 -15.76 -6.10
C GLU A 357 14.02 -16.48 -6.19
N ASN A 358 12.91 -15.74 -6.05
CA ASN A 358 11.59 -16.35 -5.82
C ASN A 358 10.40 -15.55 -6.35
N GLY A 359 10.59 -14.39 -7.00
CA GLY A 359 9.51 -13.62 -7.62
C GLY A 359 8.40 -13.08 -6.69
N ARG A 360 8.49 -13.25 -5.35
CA ARG A 360 7.44 -12.80 -4.42
C ARG A 360 7.46 -11.29 -4.24
N ILE A 361 6.31 -10.67 -4.49
CA ILE A 361 6.14 -9.21 -4.45
C ILE A 361 4.70 -8.84 -4.10
N THR A 362 4.54 -7.77 -3.34
CA THR A 362 3.26 -7.11 -3.14
C THR A 362 3.42 -5.60 -3.33
N ILE A 363 2.50 -5.02 -4.10
CA ILE A 363 2.45 -3.58 -4.35
C ILE A 363 1.25 -3.00 -3.60
N LEU A 364 1.47 -1.98 -2.78
CA LEU A 364 0.44 -1.32 -1.99
C LEU A 364 0.26 0.14 -2.39
N PHE A 365 -1.01 0.52 -2.57
CA PHE A 365 -1.49 1.88 -2.77
C PHE A 365 -2.37 2.30 -1.59
N SER A 366 -2.34 3.58 -1.21
CA SER A 366 -3.10 4.13 -0.09
C SER A 366 -3.70 5.48 -0.41
N ALA A 367 -4.99 5.68 -0.11
CA ALA A 367 -5.68 6.95 -0.28
C ALA A 367 -5.28 7.96 0.80
N PHE A 368 -4.46 8.95 0.44
CA PHE A 368 -4.15 10.08 1.32
C PHE A 368 -5.17 11.21 1.26
N HIS A 369 -6.05 11.24 0.26
CA HIS A 369 -7.14 12.19 0.19
C HIS A 369 -8.44 11.46 -0.19
N GLY A 370 -9.58 12.14 -0.07
CA GLY A 370 -10.88 11.56 -0.39
C GLY A 370 -11.25 10.34 0.46
N PRO A 371 -12.13 9.45 -0.03
CA PRO A 371 -12.55 8.25 0.68
C PRO A 371 -11.37 7.33 1.01
N PRO A 372 -11.32 6.74 2.21
CA PRO A 372 -10.22 5.87 2.60
C PRO A 372 -10.25 4.57 1.79
N ARG A 373 -9.07 4.14 1.33
CA ARG A 373 -8.89 2.95 0.52
C ARG A 373 -7.43 2.50 0.56
N ILE A 374 -7.24 1.18 0.66
CA ILE A 374 -5.95 0.52 0.38
C ILE A 374 -6.19 -0.53 -0.70
N VAL A 375 -5.28 -0.59 -1.67
CA VAL A 375 -5.25 -1.64 -2.70
C VAL A 375 -3.90 -2.33 -2.65
N ARG A 376 -3.91 -3.66 -2.59
CA ARG A 376 -2.73 -4.53 -2.70
C ARG A 376 -2.82 -5.34 -3.97
N LEU A 377 -1.79 -5.30 -4.80
CA LEU A 377 -1.65 -6.14 -5.98
C LEU A 377 -0.71 -7.32 -5.68
N SER A 378 -0.96 -8.43 -6.37
CA SER A 378 -0.17 -9.67 -6.32
C SER A 378 -0.13 -10.29 -4.92
N LEU A 379 -1.32 -10.49 -4.36
CA LEU A 379 -1.50 -11.40 -3.23
C LEU A 379 -1.46 -12.85 -3.75
N ASN A 380 -0.88 -13.76 -2.97
CA ASN A 380 -1.01 -15.18 -3.24
C ASN A 380 -2.39 -15.68 -2.75
N SER A 381 -2.90 -16.73 -3.37
CA SER A 381 -4.16 -17.36 -2.99
C SER A 381 -4.04 -18.86 -3.16
N PRO A 382 -3.95 -19.63 -2.06
CA PRO A 382 -3.99 -21.09 -2.16
C PRO A 382 -5.37 -21.62 -2.60
N ALA A 383 -6.39 -20.76 -2.69
CA ALA A 383 -7.78 -21.14 -3.02
C ALA A 383 -8.01 -21.56 -4.49
N HIS A 384 -6.99 -21.54 -5.33
CA HIS A 384 -7.07 -22.09 -6.68
C HIS A 384 -5.96 -23.11 -6.87
N ASN A 385 -6.32 -24.27 -7.43
CA ASN A 385 -5.47 -25.41 -7.79
C ASN A 385 -4.40 -25.07 -8.86
N GLN A 386 -3.98 -23.80 -8.94
CA GLN A 386 -2.91 -23.35 -9.80
C GLN A 386 -1.63 -23.20 -8.98
N PRO A 387 -0.47 -23.64 -9.51
CA PRO A 387 0.81 -23.40 -8.86
C PRO A 387 0.97 -21.90 -8.61
N THR A 388 1.50 -21.56 -7.46
CA THR A 388 1.89 -20.20 -7.07
C THR A 388 2.84 -19.64 -8.12
N LEU A 389 2.30 -18.78 -8.97
CA LEU A 389 3.05 -18.12 -10.01
C LEU A 389 3.92 -17.04 -9.36
N HIS A 390 5.23 -17.18 -9.51
CA HIS A 390 6.22 -16.15 -9.22
C HIS A 390 5.83 -14.85 -9.96
N ALA A 391 5.15 -13.95 -9.24
CA ALA A 391 4.43 -12.83 -9.84
C ALA A 391 5.37 -11.80 -10.47
N GLY A 392 6.52 -11.54 -9.83
CA GLY A 392 7.45 -10.50 -10.26
C GLY A 392 8.61 -11.01 -11.10
N LYS A 393 8.91 -10.31 -12.20
CA LYS A 393 10.05 -10.51 -13.08
C LYS A 393 10.84 -9.21 -13.22
N VAL A 394 12.14 -9.32 -13.45
CA VAL A 394 13.03 -8.18 -13.64
C VAL A 394 13.64 -8.22 -15.03
N HIS A 395 13.49 -7.14 -15.78
CA HIS A 395 14.23 -6.89 -17.02
C HIS A 395 15.21 -5.75 -16.76
N GLU A 396 16.50 -6.05 -16.79
CA GLU A 396 17.57 -5.09 -16.51
C GLU A 396 17.77 -4.13 -17.68
N PHE A 397 18.23 -2.91 -17.40
CA PHE A 397 18.57 -1.92 -18.41
C PHE A 397 19.48 -2.52 -19.49
N GLY A 398 19.16 -2.25 -20.76
CA GLY A 398 19.92 -2.73 -21.91
C GLY A 398 19.65 -4.17 -22.35
N THR A 399 18.72 -4.91 -21.72
CA THR A 399 18.17 -6.14 -22.33
C THR A 399 17.06 -5.81 -23.33
N ALA A 400 16.80 -6.71 -24.29
CA ALA A 400 15.78 -6.49 -25.31
C ALA A 400 14.39 -6.24 -24.70
N GLU A 401 14.03 -7.01 -23.67
CA GLU A 401 12.74 -6.89 -22.99
C GLU A 401 12.60 -5.55 -22.25
N TYR A 402 13.68 -5.05 -21.67
CA TYR A 402 13.67 -3.72 -21.04
C TYR A 402 13.50 -2.61 -22.08
N GLU A 403 14.23 -2.68 -23.20
CA GLU A 403 14.18 -1.66 -24.25
C GLU A 403 12.83 -1.64 -24.98
N GLU A 404 12.19 -2.81 -25.13
CA GLU A 404 10.82 -2.93 -25.67
C GLU A 404 9.79 -2.32 -24.72
N LEU A 405 9.91 -2.60 -23.41
CA LEU A 405 8.94 -2.16 -22.41
C LEU A 405 9.09 -0.67 -22.06
N ILE A 406 10.32 -0.16 -22.02
CA ILE A 406 10.66 1.21 -21.64
C ILE A 406 11.47 1.86 -22.78
N PRO A 407 10.79 2.26 -23.87
CA PRO A 407 11.43 3.02 -24.93
C PRO A 407 11.98 4.33 -24.38
N VAL A 408 13.05 4.85 -25.01
CA VAL A 408 13.76 6.06 -24.54
C VAL A 408 12.79 7.21 -24.21
N ALA A 409 11.79 7.45 -25.05
CA ALA A 409 10.80 8.51 -24.85
C ALA A 409 9.98 8.43 -23.53
N GLN A 410 9.89 7.25 -22.93
CA GLN A 410 9.19 7.01 -21.66
C GLN A 410 10.16 6.80 -20.48
N ARG A 411 11.47 6.74 -20.76
CA ARG A 411 12.48 6.46 -19.76
C ARG A 411 12.71 7.66 -18.86
N ILE A 412 12.49 7.45 -17.57
CA ILE A 412 12.77 8.42 -16.51
C ILE A 412 14.28 8.37 -16.17
N PRO A 413 14.92 9.51 -15.83
CA PRO A 413 16.31 9.55 -15.41
C PRO A 413 16.64 8.50 -14.34
N GLY A 414 17.65 7.69 -14.66
CA GLY A 414 18.19 6.60 -13.86
C GLY A 414 17.28 5.39 -13.70
N SER A 415 16.33 5.17 -14.63
CA SER A 415 15.69 3.85 -14.77
C SER A 415 16.75 2.77 -15.03
N ARG A 416 16.79 1.76 -14.17
CA ARG A 416 17.82 0.70 -14.20
C ARG A 416 17.25 -0.70 -14.47
N SER A 417 15.96 -0.87 -14.28
CA SER A 417 15.24 -2.09 -14.66
C SER A 417 13.74 -1.84 -14.73
N ALA A 418 13.04 -2.65 -15.51
CA ALA A 418 11.60 -2.79 -15.44
C ALA A 418 11.26 -3.95 -14.51
N VAL A 419 10.39 -3.71 -13.53
CA VAL A 419 9.81 -4.78 -12.72
C VAL A 419 8.41 -5.05 -13.26
N VAL A 420 8.22 -6.23 -13.85
CA VAL A 420 6.95 -6.68 -14.42
C VAL A 420 6.27 -7.60 -13.41
N ILE A 421 4.97 -7.41 -13.22
CA ILE A 421 4.20 -8.18 -12.26
C ILE A 421 2.95 -8.76 -12.94
N ASP A 422 2.85 -10.07 -12.93
CA ASP A 422 1.62 -10.80 -13.23
C ASP A 422 0.70 -10.74 -11.99
N VAL A 423 -0.50 -10.18 -12.16
CA VAL A 423 -1.45 -9.92 -11.06
C VAL A 423 -2.42 -11.09 -10.98
N HIS A 424 -2.33 -11.84 -9.88
CA HIS A 424 -3.17 -13.02 -9.63
C HIS A 424 -4.31 -12.75 -8.65
N LYS A 425 -4.08 -11.86 -7.67
CA LYS A 425 -5.11 -11.47 -6.71
C LYS A 425 -4.87 -10.07 -6.21
N ILE A 426 -5.96 -9.37 -6.00
CA ILE A 426 -6.01 -7.99 -5.54
C ILE A 426 -6.81 -7.96 -4.25
N GLY A 427 -6.22 -7.39 -3.20
CA GLY A 427 -6.91 -7.16 -1.94
C GLY A 427 -7.25 -5.68 -1.81
N THR A 428 -8.52 -5.37 -1.62
CA THR A 428 -8.96 -4.05 -1.17
C THR A 428 -9.24 -4.08 0.32
N SER A 429 -8.91 -3.00 1.03
CA SER A 429 -9.27 -2.83 2.44
C SER A 429 -9.65 -1.39 2.75
N CYS A 430 -10.37 -1.19 3.86
CA CYS A 430 -11.03 0.08 4.18
C CYS A 430 -10.08 1.25 4.39
N GLY A 431 -8.83 1.03 4.82
CA GLY A 431 -7.83 2.10 4.96
C GLY A 431 -8.17 3.18 6.00
N TYR A 432 -9.07 2.88 6.94
CA TYR A 432 -9.62 3.87 7.87
C TYR A 432 -8.61 4.52 8.82
N GLY A 433 -7.46 3.87 9.05
CA GLY A 433 -6.36 4.40 9.85
C GLY A 433 -5.25 5.10 9.05
N VAL A 434 -5.40 5.27 7.73
CA VAL A 434 -4.44 6.02 6.92
C VAL A 434 -4.75 7.52 7.04
N PRO A 435 -3.81 8.38 7.44
CA PRO A 435 -4.09 9.80 7.63
C PRO A 435 -4.39 10.52 6.31
N LEU A 436 -4.98 11.71 6.43
CA LEU A 436 -5.19 12.62 5.32
C LEU A 436 -3.93 13.46 5.10
N TYR A 437 -3.54 13.57 3.83
CA TYR A 437 -2.48 14.45 3.36
C TYR A 437 -2.86 15.15 2.06
N ASP A 438 -2.34 16.36 1.88
CA ASP A 438 -2.41 17.10 0.62
C ASP A 438 -1.13 16.92 -0.17
N PHE A 439 -1.23 16.58 -1.46
CA PHE A 439 -0.06 16.42 -2.31
C PHE A 439 0.57 17.78 -2.66
N VAL A 440 1.83 17.94 -2.29
CA VAL A 440 2.59 19.18 -2.52
C VAL A 440 3.39 19.12 -3.81
N GLY A 441 3.84 17.94 -4.23
CA GLY A 441 4.63 17.75 -5.46
C GLY A 441 5.74 16.71 -5.33
N HIS A 442 6.26 16.25 -6.47
CA HIS A 442 7.44 15.39 -6.50
C HIS A 442 8.72 16.19 -6.18
N ARG A 443 9.72 15.50 -5.64
CA ARG A 443 11.02 16.10 -5.33
C ARG A 443 11.92 16.04 -6.57
N PRO A 444 12.52 17.16 -7.03
CA PRO A 444 13.41 17.15 -8.19
C PRO A 444 14.76 16.48 -7.91
N THR A 445 15.13 16.30 -6.64
CA THR A 445 16.46 15.84 -6.23
C THR A 445 16.88 14.53 -6.87
N LEU A 446 15.99 13.52 -6.93
CA LEU A 446 16.32 12.22 -7.54
C LEU A 446 16.56 12.35 -9.06
N PRO A 447 15.58 12.79 -9.86
CA PRO A 447 15.77 12.86 -11.31
C PRO A 447 16.85 13.85 -11.74
N THR A 448 17.07 14.97 -11.02
CA THR A 448 18.21 15.87 -11.29
C THR A 448 19.56 15.18 -11.04
N TRP A 449 19.70 14.48 -9.91
CA TRP A 449 20.94 13.76 -9.59
C TRP A 449 21.22 12.64 -10.61
N LEU A 450 20.19 11.87 -10.98
CA LEU A 450 20.30 10.78 -11.95
C LEU A 450 20.59 11.29 -13.36
N GLY A 451 19.93 12.35 -13.81
CA GLY A 451 20.22 12.99 -15.09
C GLY A 451 21.66 13.50 -15.18
N GLY A 452 22.22 13.98 -14.06
CA GLY A 452 23.63 14.33 -13.97
C GLY A 452 24.58 13.13 -14.13
N LEU A 453 24.21 11.96 -13.59
CA LEU A 453 25.00 10.73 -13.76
C LEU A 453 24.89 10.18 -15.20
N GLU A 454 23.71 10.25 -15.82
CA GLU A 454 23.52 9.88 -17.23
C GLU A 454 24.33 10.79 -18.16
N ALA A 455 24.32 12.11 -17.93
CA ALA A 455 25.09 13.06 -18.73
C ALA A 455 26.61 12.79 -18.66
N LYS A 456 27.11 12.32 -17.51
CA LYS A 456 28.52 11.88 -17.38
C LYS A 456 28.80 10.64 -18.22
N GLU A 457 27.89 9.67 -18.20
CA GLU A 457 28.01 8.44 -18.99
C GLU A 457 28.02 8.74 -20.50
N GLN A 458 27.15 9.64 -20.96
CA GLN A 458 27.08 10.07 -22.36
C GLN A 458 28.35 10.80 -22.82
N ARG A 459 28.84 11.77 -22.04
CA ARG A 459 30.09 12.49 -22.35
C ARG A 459 31.28 11.53 -22.47
N PHE A 460 31.31 10.53 -21.60
CA PHE A 460 32.36 9.53 -21.60
C PHE A 460 32.28 8.61 -22.82
N ALA A 461 31.08 8.12 -23.17
CA ALA A 461 30.87 7.35 -24.39
C ALA A 461 31.33 8.12 -25.65
N SER A 462 30.96 9.40 -25.77
CA SER A 462 31.38 10.24 -26.91
C SER A 462 32.88 10.55 -26.96
N ALA A 463 33.62 10.39 -25.85
CA ALA A 463 35.08 10.57 -25.82
C ALA A 463 35.83 9.31 -26.27
N ILE A 464 35.24 8.12 -26.06
CA ILE A 464 35.78 6.84 -26.55
C ILE A 464 35.71 6.80 -28.08
N ASP A 465 34.57 7.21 -28.66
CA ASP A 465 34.41 7.31 -30.12
C ASP A 465 35.46 8.24 -30.77
N LYS A 466 36.10 9.11 -29.98
CA LYS A 466 37.18 10.03 -30.40
C LYS A 466 38.59 9.51 -30.11
N GLY A 467 38.76 8.22 -29.79
CA GLY A 467 40.07 7.57 -29.65
C GLY A 467 40.63 7.47 -28.24
N SER A 468 39.82 7.68 -27.19
CA SER A 468 40.23 7.43 -25.80
C SER A 468 40.18 5.93 -25.45
N PRO A 469 41.04 5.41 -24.55
CA PRO A 469 41.05 3.99 -24.21
C PRO A 469 39.69 3.52 -23.66
N ALA A 470 39.26 2.34 -24.11
CA ALA A 470 38.01 1.73 -23.68
C ALA A 470 38.04 1.44 -22.16
N PRO A 471 36.96 1.69 -21.43
CA PRO A 471 36.89 1.40 -20.01
C PRO A 471 36.65 -0.11 -19.83
N GLY A 472 37.01 -0.62 -18.65
CA GLY A 472 36.50 -1.90 -18.19
C GLY A 472 34.96 -1.93 -18.19
N THR A 473 34.37 -3.10 -17.98
CA THR A 473 32.94 -3.41 -18.16
C THR A 473 31.95 -2.62 -17.28
N SER A 474 32.32 -1.56 -16.55
CA SER A 474 31.46 -0.89 -15.57
C SER A 474 31.11 0.57 -15.85
N GLY A 475 31.41 1.09 -17.06
CA GLY A 475 31.08 2.46 -17.46
C GLY A 475 32.02 3.53 -16.91
N ALA A 476 31.62 4.82 -17.00
CA ALA A 476 32.48 5.93 -16.60
C ALA A 476 32.67 6.01 -15.07
N PRO A 477 33.90 6.25 -14.56
CA PRO A 477 34.11 6.46 -13.13
C PRO A 477 33.22 7.56 -12.55
N GLY A 478 32.44 7.24 -11.52
CA GLY A 478 31.51 8.18 -10.89
C GLY A 478 30.28 8.56 -11.73
N ALA A 479 29.97 7.80 -12.78
CA ALA A 479 28.72 7.86 -13.53
C ALA A 479 27.76 6.73 -13.15
N LEU A 480 26.68 6.58 -13.91
CA LEU A 480 25.52 5.80 -13.52
C LEU A 480 25.79 4.29 -13.48
N LYS A 481 26.48 3.73 -14.49
CA LYS A 481 26.80 2.30 -14.51
C LYS A 481 27.80 1.90 -13.42
N ALA A 482 28.80 2.75 -13.16
CA ALA A 482 29.74 2.53 -12.08
C ALA A 482 29.05 2.52 -10.71
N TYR A 483 28.03 3.38 -10.53
CA TYR A 483 27.19 3.36 -9.34
C TYR A 483 26.42 2.04 -9.19
N TRP A 484 25.82 1.54 -10.26
CA TRP A 484 25.11 0.25 -10.25
C TRP A 484 26.04 -0.92 -9.91
N ALA A 485 27.21 -1.00 -10.54
CA ALA A 485 28.21 -2.03 -10.26
C ALA A 485 28.61 -2.05 -8.78
N LEU A 486 28.79 -0.87 -8.19
CA LEU A 486 29.21 -0.70 -6.80
C LEU A 486 28.09 -0.98 -5.78
N LYS A 487 26.85 -0.58 -6.08
CA LYS A 487 25.77 -0.51 -5.08
C LYS A 487 24.64 -1.51 -5.29
N ASN A 488 24.53 -2.14 -6.46
CA ASN A 488 23.32 -2.87 -6.81
C ASN A 488 23.57 -4.31 -7.27
N THR A 489 24.79 -4.83 -7.16
CA THR A 489 25.09 -6.22 -7.54
C THR A 489 24.67 -7.24 -6.49
N LYS A 490 24.50 -6.84 -5.22
CA LYS A 490 24.07 -7.72 -4.11
C LYS A 490 23.12 -7.01 -3.16
N SER A 491 22.16 -7.74 -2.60
CA SER A 491 21.30 -7.25 -1.50
C SER A 491 22.05 -7.18 -0.17
N ILE A 492 21.40 -6.63 0.86
CA ILE A 492 21.91 -6.64 2.23
C ILE A 492 22.13 -8.05 2.80
N ASP A 493 21.39 -9.04 2.28
CA ASP A 493 21.49 -10.46 2.65
C ASP A 493 22.51 -11.21 1.79
N GLY A 494 23.25 -10.49 0.93
CA GLY A 494 24.27 -11.07 0.06
C GLY A 494 23.72 -11.77 -1.19
N LEU A 495 22.40 -11.75 -1.41
CA LEU A 495 21.78 -12.35 -2.59
C LEU A 495 22.18 -11.59 -3.86
N PRO A 496 22.49 -12.28 -4.98
CA PRO A 496 22.76 -11.65 -6.26
C PRO A 496 21.57 -10.78 -6.73
N ALA A 497 21.86 -9.57 -7.19
CA ALA A 497 20.89 -8.65 -7.75
C ALA A 497 21.20 -8.34 -9.21
N PHE A 498 21.69 -7.15 -9.56
CA PHE A 498 21.97 -6.79 -10.96
C PHE A 498 23.19 -7.53 -11.51
N SER A 499 23.12 -7.90 -12.78
CA SER A 499 24.18 -8.66 -13.50
C SER A 499 24.52 -8.09 -14.87
N THR A 500 23.59 -7.41 -15.54
CA THR A 500 23.74 -6.97 -16.94
C THR A 500 23.64 -5.46 -17.10
N ALA A 501 22.85 -4.77 -16.28
CA ALA A 501 22.59 -3.33 -16.42
C ALA A 501 23.86 -2.45 -16.42
N TYR A 502 24.87 -2.83 -15.63
CA TYR A 502 26.11 -2.06 -15.50
C TYR A 502 27.19 -2.45 -16.52
N VAL A 503 27.04 -3.57 -17.22
CA VAL A 503 28.01 -4.08 -18.22
C VAL A 503 27.52 -4.03 -19.66
N THR A 504 26.24 -3.74 -19.88
CA THR A 504 25.67 -3.56 -21.22
C THR A 504 26.41 -2.47 -22.00
N PRO A 505 26.58 -2.58 -23.34
CA PRO A 505 27.12 -1.49 -24.15
C PRO A 505 26.16 -0.29 -24.25
N THR A 506 24.85 -0.47 -24.03
CA THR A 506 23.84 0.59 -24.15
C THR A 506 24.13 1.77 -23.22
N VAL A 507 24.17 2.99 -23.72
CA VAL A 507 24.40 4.20 -22.90
C VAL A 507 23.07 4.65 -22.26
N PRO A 508 22.99 4.76 -20.93
CA PRO A 508 21.84 5.31 -20.22
C PRO A 508 21.48 6.72 -20.69
N VAL A 509 20.26 6.84 -21.20
CA VAL A 509 19.68 8.10 -21.64
C VAL A 509 18.19 8.09 -21.34
N ALA A 510 17.74 9.05 -20.54
CA ALA A 510 16.33 9.35 -20.35
C ALA A 510 15.78 10.20 -21.50
N GLY A 511 14.57 9.88 -21.95
CA GLY A 511 13.80 10.73 -22.87
C GLY A 511 12.75 11.59 -22.17
N VAL A 512 12.43 11.32 -20.90
CA VAL A 512 11.53 12.15 -20.09
C VAL A 512 12.34 13.25 -19.39
N PRO A 513 12.05 14.54 -19.64
CA PRO A 513 12.70 15.64 -18.92
C PRO A 513 12.42 15.58 -17.41
N VAL A 514 13.37 16.07 -16.61
CA VAL A 514 13.28 16.10 -15.14
C VAL A 514 12.02 16.84 -14.68
N GLU A 515 11.69 17.94 -15.34
CA GLU A 515 10.53 18.78 -15.06
C GLU A 515 9.23 18.01 -15.27
N VAL A 516 9.17 17.19 -16.32
CA VAL A 516 8.00 16.36 -16.64
C VAL A 516 7.84 15.22 -15.62
N ALA A 517 8.93 14.58 -15.23
CA ALA A 517 8.93 13.53 -14.21
C ALA A 517 8.51 14.06 -12.82
N CYS A 518 8.74 15.35 -12.56
CA CYS A 518 8.42 16.02 -11.30
C CYS A 518 7.11 16.81 -11.30
N ALA A 519 6.49 17.00 -12.47
CA ALA A 519 5.30 17.82 -12.60
C ALA A 519 4.15 17.27 -11.73
N LYS A 520 3.41 18.17 -11.08
CA LYS A 520 2.11 17.80 -10.49
C LYS A 520 1.20 17.26 -11.59
N ALA A 521 0.42 16.23 -11.30
CA ALA A 521 -0.73 15.93 -12.13
C ALA A 521 -1.66 17.17 -12.11
N GLY A 522 -1.79 17.86 -13.25
CA GLY A 522 -2.80 18.91 -13.38
C GLY A 522 -4.21 18.29 -13.41
N PRO A 523 -5.29 19.07 -13.18
CA PRO A 523 -6.66 18.60 -13.39
C PRO A 523 -7.00 18.33 -14.88
N ALA A 524 -6.02 18.45 -15.77
CA ALA A 524 -6.17 18.07 -17.16
C ALA A 524 -6.23 16.54 -17.25
N LYS A 525 -7.40 16.02 -17.67
CA LYS A 525 -7.58 14.68 -18.23
C LYS A 525 -6.30 14.26 -18.93
N ALA A 526 -5.76 13.10 -18.57
CA ALA A 526 -4.55 12.52 -19.13
C ALA A 526 -4.46 12.67 -20.67
N THR A 527 -3.94 13.80 -21.14
CA THR A 527 -3.40 14.01 -22.47
C THR A 527 -1.90 14.04 -22.29
N MET A 528 -1.33 12.87 -21.99
CA MET A 528 0.01 12.59 -22.46
C MET A 528 -0.10 12.29 -23.96
N HIS A 529 0.74 12.96 -24.74
CA HIS A 529 0.82 12.82 -26.19
C HIS A 529 0.65 11.36 -26.61
N ALA A 530 -0.36 11.17 -27.46
CA ALA A 530 -0.58 9.95 -28.21
C ALA A 530 0.72 9.59 -28.94
N ASN A 531 1.39 8.56 -28.46
CA ASN A 531 1.84 7.45 -29.30
C ASN A 531 2.03 6.22 -28.39
N THR A 532 1.35 5.15 -28.78
CA THR A 532 1.44 3.74 -28.35
C THR A 532 1.10 3.29 -26.91
N VAL A 533 0.91 4.15 -25.91
CA VAL A 533 0.45 3.69 -24.55
C VAL A 533 -0.89 4.28 -24.11
N ALA A 534 -1.19 5.53 -24.45
CA ALA A 534 -2.49 6.16 -24.14
C ALA A 534 -3.65 5.50 -24.90
N ASP A 535 -3.37 5.01 -26.12
CA ASP A 535 -4.35 4.28 -26.94
C ASP A 535 -4.63 2.88 -26.37
N GLY A 536 -3.65 2.29 -25.66
CA GLY A 536 -3.80 1.04 -24.92
C GLY A 536 -4.67 1.20 -23.68
N ALA A 537 -4.50 2.27 -22.88
CA ALA A 537 -5.34 2.54 -21.73
C ALA A 537 -6.77 2.94 -22.13
N ILE A 538 -6.95 3.71 -23.21
CA ILE A 538 -8.28 4.03 -23.76
C ILE A 538 -8.93 2.80 -24.38
N ARG A 539 -8.22 2.01 -25.21
CA ARG A 539 -8.72 0.70 -25.70
C ARG A 539 -9.05 -0.24 -24.55
N LEU A 540 -8.21 -0.32 -23.52
CA LEU A 540 -8.44 -1.17 -22.36
C LEU A 540 -9.69 -0.71 -21.59
N ARG A 541 -9.86 0.61 -21.36
CA ARG A 541 -11.10 1.17 -20.79
C ARG A 541 -12.33 0.80 -21.61
N THR A 542 -12.25 0.92 -22.94
CA THR A 542 -13.35 0.59 -23.86
C THR A 542 -13.63 -0.91 -23.90
N LEU A 543 -12.60 -1.76 -23.96
CA LEU A 543 -12.71 -3.22 -24.00
C LEU A 543 -13.23 -3.79 -22.67
N LEU A 544 -12.75 -3.26 -21.55
CA LEU A 544 -13.21 -3.68 -20.22
C LEU A 544 -14.66 -3.26 -19.97
N ARG A 545 -15.06 -2.04 -20.35
CA ARG A 545 -16.46 -1.60 -20.29
C ARG A 545 -17.36 -2.44 -21.20
N ALA A 546 -16.95 -2.67 -22.46
CA ALA A 546 -17.72 -3.49 -23.39
C ALA A 546 -17.91 -4.94 -22.89
N ARG A 547 -16.91 -5.49 -22.17
CA ARG A 547 -17.00 -6.82 -21.56
C ARG A 547 -17.92 -6.85 -20.34
N GLU A 548 -17.94 -5.81 -19.50
CA GLU A 548 -18.89 -5.69 -18.40
C GLU A 548 -20.33 -5.53 -18.92
N GLU A 549 -20.54 -4.69 -19.93
CA GLU A 549 -21.83 -4.52 -20.60
C GLU A 549 -22.29 -5.85 -21.23
N ALA A 550 -21.42 -6.56 -21.92
CA ALA A 550 -21.73 -7.89 -22.46
C ALA A 550 -22.09 -8.91 -21.37
N ARG A 551 -21.38 -8.92 -20.23
CA ARG A 551 -21.72 -9.79 -19.08
C ARG A 551 -23.08 -9.43 -18.47
N LEU A 552 -23.39 -8.15 -18.34
CA LEU A 552 -24.69 -7.66 -17.88
C LEU A 552 -25.82 -8.09 -18.83
N VAL A 553 -25.61 -7.94 -20.14
CA VAL A 553 -26.57 -8.37 -21.16
C VAL A 553 -26.78 -9.89 -21.12
N VAL A 554 -25.71 -10.68 -21.05
CA VAL A 554 -25.81 -12.15 -20.94
C VAL A 554 -26.52 -12.57 -19.66
N THR A 555 -26.24 -11.92 -18.52
CA THR A 555 -26.90 -12.19 -17.24
C THR A 555 -28.39 -11.83 -17.29
N LEU A 556 -28.74 -10.72 -17.92
CA LEU A 556 -30.13 -10.31 -18.13
C LEU A 556 -30.87 -11.30 -19.03
N LEU A 557 -30.26 -11.72 -20.13
CA LEU A 557 -30.83 -12.71 -21.04
C LEU A 557 -31.02 -14.07 -20.36
N LEU A 558 -30.05 -14.54 -19.56
CA LEU A 558 -30.18 -15.74 -18.75
C LEU A 558 -31.31 -15.59 -17.72
N GLY A 559 -31.43 -14.44 -17.06
CA GLY A 559 -32.53 -14.15 -16.14
C GLY A 559 -33.90 -14.19 -16.82
N ILE A 560 -34.01 -13.66 -18.05
CA ILE A 560 -35.23 -13.73 -18.86
C ILE A 560 -35.53 -15.18 -19.27
N VAL A 561 -34.54 -15.96 -19.70
CA VAL A 561 -34.73 -17.37 -20.09
C VAL A 561 -35.15 -18.21 -18.87
N ILE A 562 -34.51 -18.03 -17.73
CA ILE A 562 -34.87 -18.74 -16.49
C ILE A 562 -36.27 -18.33 -16.05
N GLY A 563 -36.57 -17.02 -16.04
CA GLY A 563 -37.88 -16.51 -15.66
C GLY A 563 -39.01 -16.99 -16.55
N THR A 564 -38.79 -17.03 -17.87
CA THR A 564 -39.79 -17.54 -18.84
C THR A 564 -39.95 -19.05 -18.77
N THR A 565 -38.89 -19.79 -18.46
CA THR A 565 -38.98 -21.25 -18.25
C THR A 565 -39.71 -21.58 -16.95
N TYR A 566 -39.45 -20.82 -15.88
CA TYR A 566 -40.13 -20.96 -14.59
C TYR A 566 -41.62 -20.58 -14.68
N ALA A 567 -41.95 -19.51 -15.41
CA ALA A 567 -43.33 -19.12 -15.67
C ALA A 567 -44.09 -20.17 -16.52
N ARG A 568 -43.41 -20.82 -17.48
CA ARG A 568 -43.99 -21.94 -18.25
C ARG A 568 -44.21 -23.20 -17.41
N MET A 569 -43.34 -23.46 -16.43
CA MET A 569 -43.54 -24.58 -15.49
C MET A 569 -44.68 -24.31 -14.50
N LEU A 570 -44.83 -23.07 -14.02
CA LEU A 570 -45.92 -22.69 -13.12
C LEU A 570 -47.29 -22.58 -13.82
N GLY A 571 -47.31 -22.31 -15.14
CA GLY A 571 -48.54 -22.33 -15.93
C GLY A 571 -49.00 -23.73 -16.38
N ALA A 572 -48.24 -24.78 -16.05
CA ALA A 572 -48.55 -26.18 -16.36
C ALA A 572 -48.93 -27.02 -15.12
N CYS A 573 -49.15 -26.37 -13.96
CA CYS A 573 -49.70 -26.97 -12.74
C CYS A 573 -51.16 -26.56 -12.53
#